data_AF-A0A816XEJ7-F1
#
_entry.id   AF-A0A816XEJ7-F1
#
_cell.length_a   1.000
_cell.length_b   1.000
_cell.length_c   1.000
_cell.angle_alpha   90.00
_cell.angle_beta   90.00
_cell.angle_gamma   90.00
#
_symmetry.space_group_name_H-M   'P 1'
#
loop_
_entity.id
_entity.type
_entity.pdbx_description
1 polymer ?
#
loop_
_entity_poly.entity_id
_entity_poly.type
_entity_poly.pdbx_seq_one_letter_code
_entity_poly.pdbx_strand_id
1 'polypeptide(L)'
;RTIYLTRHGESEKNVQQRIGGNAPLSEAGKVYAEALAEYIENEKLSDLIVWTSQRQQTIDTAAKVYAPKEQWKALNGINAGIFEGLTYREVAERYPEEFAARDRSKYYYRYPSGESYHDLIARFEPVIMELERAENLLVICHQAVARCILAYFLDKDAESVPNIEVPLHTVIKLTPMAYGCMMESIPLSVGAVNTYHSKPKNCAPNRSVAEPSNQFGELDLEPKTVSTRTQIIYQNSGTAIKTTDTSGNQMQPLDNVASDTILNNSFSSVHDSLTKQASDVNPTN
;
A
#
# COMPACT_ATOMS: atom_id res chain seq x y z
N ARG A 1 4.95 16.06 11.95
CA ARG A 1 4.11 15.78 10.78
C ARG A 1 3.81 14.30 10.73
N THR A 2 2.64 13.91 10.23
CA THR A 2 2.21 12.52 10.20
C THR A 2 1.45 12.24 8.91
N ILE A 3 1.81 11.15 8.24
CA ILE A 3 1.10 10.68 7.05
C ILE A 3 0.34 9.43 7.45
N TYR A 4 -0.98 9.47 7.33
CA TYR A 4 -1.86 8.33 7.49
C TYR A 4 -2.11 7.74 6.10
N LEU A 5 -1.78 6.48 5.91
CA LEU A 5 -1.96 5.76 4.66
C LEU A 5 -2.95 4.63 4.88
N THR A 6 -3.97 4.56 4.05
CA THR A 6 -4.87 3.41 4.02
C THR A 6 -5.34 3.11 2.60
N ARG A 7 -5.80 1.89 2.40
CA ARG A 7 -6.58 1.55 1.21
C ARG A 7 -8.00 2.08 1.38
N HIS A 8 -8.74 2.17 0.27
CA HIS A 8 -10.19 2.22 0.34
C HIS A 8 -10.74 1.06 1.19
N GLY A 9 -11.94 1.25 1.76
CA GLY A 9 -12.69 0.15 2.36
C GLY A 9 -12.92 -0.98 1.37
N GLU A 10 -13.19 -2.19 1.87
CA GLU A 10 -13.48 -3.34 1.02
C GLU A 10 -14.54 -3.01 -0.04
N SER A 11 -14.26 -3.37 -1.30
CA SER A 11 -15.19 -3.18 -2.42
C SER A 11 -15.84 -4.49 -2.83
N GLU A 12 -16.97 -4.41 -3.55
CA GLU A 12 -17.62 -5.58 -4.14
C GLU A 12 -16.68 -6.42 -5.01
N LYS A 13 -15.75 -5.78 -5.72
CA LYS A 13 -14.72 -6.49 -6.51
C LYS A 13 -13.69 -7.18 -5.63
N ASN A 14 -13.37 -6.67 -4.44
CA ASN A 14 -12.49 -7.38 -3.51
C ASN A 14 -13.14 -8.66 -3.00
N VAL A 15 -14.42 -8.59 -2.60
CA VAL A 15 -15.20 -9.77 -2.18
C VAL A 15 -15.19 -10.84 -3.27
N GLN A 16 -15.29 -10.43 -4.54
CA GLN A 16 -15.26 -11.32 -5.70
C GLN A 16 -13.84 -11.73 -6.14
N GLN A 17 -12.78 -11.29 -5.45
CA GLN A 17 -11.37 -11.54 -5.80
C GLN A 17 -11.02 -11.10 -7.24
N ARG A 18 -11.63 -10.00 -7.70
CA ARG A 18 -11.42 -9.42 -9.03
C ARG A 18 -10.40 -8.28 -8.99
N ILE A 19 -9.58 -8.21 -10.02
CA ILE A 19 -8.52 -7.22 -10.17
C ILE A 19 -9.12 -5.90 -10.71
N GLY A 20 -8.65 -4.77 -10.18
CA GLY A 20 -8.94 -3.43 -10.70
C GLY A 20 -10.41 -3.01 -10.62
N GLY A 21 -10.82 -2.11 -11.50
CA GLY A 21 -12.18 -1.58 -11.59
C GLY A 21 -12.47 -0.32 -10.79
N ASN A 22 -13.77 -0.04 -10.70
CA ASN A 22 -14.34 1.10 -9.98
C ASN A 22 -15.66 0.67 -9.33
N ALA A 23 -15.59 -0.32 -8.45
CA ALA A 23 -16.76 -0.90 -7.79
C ALA A 23 -17.12 -0.09 -6.53
N PRO A 24 -18.39 -0.10 -6.11
CA PRO A 24 -18.77 0.47 -4.83
C PRO A 24 -18.15 -0.30 -3.66
N LEU A 25 -18.19 0.30 -2.48
CA LEU A 25 -17.85 -0.36 -1.21
C LEU A 25 -18.83 -1.51 -0.92
N SER A 26 -18.29 -2.61 -0.38
CA SER A 26 -19.09 -3.65 0.27
C SER A 26 -19.69 -3.12 1.57
N GLU A 27 -20.56 -3.91 2.21
CA GLU A 27 -21.09 -3.53 3.52
C GLU A 27 -19.99 -3.39 4.57
N ALA A 28 -19.02 -4.30 4.59
CA ALA A 28 -17.85 -4.19 5.47
C ALA A 28 -17.00 -2.94 5.13
N GLY A 29 -16.87 -2.59 3.84
CA GLY A 29 -16.18 -1.37 3.41
C GLY A 29 -16.85 -0.09 3.90
N LYS A 30 -18.19 -0.04 3.97
CA LYS A 30 -18.92 1.11 4.53
C LYS A 30 -18.71 1.23 6.04
N VAL A 31 -18.76 0.10 6.76
CA VAL A 31 -18.46 0.06 8.21
C VAL A 31 -17.03 0.52 8.46
N TYR A 32 -16.07 0.12 7.61
CA TYR A 32 -14.70 0.62 7.68
C TYR A 32 -14.60 2.14 7.45
N ALA A 33 -15.33 2.69 6.48
CA ALA A 33 -15.34 4.13 6.22
C ALA A 33 -15.82 4.94 7.45
N GLU A 34 -16.79 4.41 8.19
CA GLU A 34 -17.24 4.98 9.47
C GLU A 34 -16.16 4.89 10.55
N ALA A 35 -15.59 3.70 10.75
CA ALA A 35 -14.53 3.48 11.72
C ALA A 35 -13.28 4.33 11.41
N LEU A 36 -12.96 4.53 10.14
CA LEU A 36 -11.85 5.40 9.71
C LEU A 36 -12.14 6.86 10.07
N ALA A 37 -13.35 7.35 9.82
CA ALA A 37 -13.73 8.72 10.17
C ALA A 37 -13.62 8.96 11.67
N GLU A 38 -14.16 8.05 12.49
CA GLU A 38 -14.07 8.10 13.95
C GLU A 38 -12.61 8.03 14.42
N TYR A 39 -11.81 7.13 13.86
CA TYR A 39 -10.38 7.00 14.19
C TYR A 39 -9.63 8.31 13.93
N ILE A 40 -9.83 8.92 12.75
CA ILE A 40 -9.14 10.15 12.35
C ILE A 40 -9.60 11.36 13.17
N GLU A 41 -10.90 11.46 13.48
CA GLU A 41 -11.42 12.51 14.37
C GLU A 41 -10.79 12.43 15.78
N ASN A 42 -10.63 11.21 16.30
CA ASN A 42 -10.01 10.97 17.60
C ASN A 42 -8.52 11.30 17.67
N GLU A 43 -7.80 11.30 16.53
CA GLU A 43 -6.40 11.74 16.48
C GLU A 43 -6.26 13.28 16.63
N LYS A 44 -7.37 14.05 16.55
CA LYS A 44 -7.42 15.50 16.79
C LYS A 44 -6.38 16.29 15.98
N LEU A 45 -6.25 15.94 14.71
CA LEU A 45 -5.27 16.52 13.80
C LEU A 45 -5.70 17.92 13.35
N SER A 46 -4.87 18.93 13.62
CA SER A 46 -5.02 20.25 13.01
C SER A 46 -4.62 20.21 11.53
N ASP A 47 -5.32 20.98 10.69
CA ASP A 47 -4.97 21.20 9.28
C ASP A 47 -4.82 19.91 8.45
N LEU A 48 -5.60 18.88 8.79
CA LEU A 48 -5.64 17.62 8.05
C LEU A 48 -6.15 17.86 6.62
N ILE A 49 -5.43 17.34 5.63
CA ILE A 49 -5.91 17.19 4.25
C ILE A 49 -6.15 15.71 3.97
N VAL A 50 -7.17 15.40 3.17
CA VAL A 50 -7.46 14.03 2.73
C VAL A 50 -7.24 13.93 1.22
N TRP A 51 -6.34 13.04 0.81
CA TRP A 51 -6.16 12.67 -0.58
C TRP A 51 -6.86 11.37 -0.89
N THR A 52 -7.54 11.38 -2.03
CA THR A 52 -8.17 10.20 -2.61
C THR A 52 -7.73 10.01 -4.05
N SER A 53 -7.88 8.79 -4.56
CA SER A 53 -7.89 8.60 -6.01
C SER A 53 -9.20 9.12 -6.62
N GLN A 54 -9.33 9.07 -7.94
CA GLN A 54 -10.59 9.37 -8.64
C GLN A 54 -11.56 8.17 -8.68
N ARG A 55 -11.24 7.07 -7.96
CA ARG A 55 -12.09 5.88 -7.89
C ARG A 55 -13.16 6.03 -6.82
N GLN A 56 -14.36 5.57 -7.12
CA GLN A 56 -15.54 5.65 -6.27
C GLN A 56 -15.26 5.08 -4.87
N GLN A 57 -14.70 3.88 -4.79
CA GLN A 57 -14.29 3.26 -3.52
C GLN A 57 -13.42 4.16 -2.61
N THR A 58 -12.46 4.92 -3.14
CA THR A 58 -11.65 5.83 -2.30
C THR A 58 -12.42 7.07 -1.88
N ILE A 59 -13.28 7.59 -2.77
CA ILE A 59 -14.12 8.77 -2.50
C ILE A 59 -15.16 8.43 -1.43
N ASP A 60 -15.85 7.30 -1.57
CA ASP A 60 -16.87 6.83 -0.63
C ASP A 60 -16.25 6.55 0.75
N THR A 61 -15.04 6.00 0.79
CA THR A 61 -14.31 5.77 2.05
C THR A 61 -13.98 7.09 2.77
N ALA A 62 -13.65 8.14 2.00
CA ALA A 62 -13.33 9.45 2.54
C ALA A 62 -14.56 10.24 3.00
N ALA A 63 -15.76 9.87 2.55
CA ALA A 63 -16.94 10.72 2.61
C ALA A 63 -17.25 11.25 4.02
N LYS A 64 -17.02 10.41 5.05
CA LYS A 64 -17.32 10.73 6.45
C LYS A 64 -16.16 11.41 7.21
N VAL A 65 -14.96 11.48 6.63
CA VAL A 65 -13.82 12.16 7.27
C VAL A 65 -14.02 13.68 7.17
N TYR A 66 -14.05 14.38 8.30
CA TYR A 66 -14.26 15.83 8.33
C TYR A 66 -12.96 16.61 8.10
N ALA A 67 -12.59 16.75 6.83
CA ALA A 67 -11.43 17.51 6.36
C ALA A 67 -11.58 17.88 4.88
N PRO A 68 -10.86 18.91 4.37
CA PRO A 68 -10.73 19.17 2.94
C PRO A 68 -10.25 17.92 2.19
N LYS A 69 -10.87 17.65 1.04
CA LYS A 69 -10.60 16.46 0.23
C LYS A 69 -10.10 16.87 -1.15
N GLU A 70 -9.03 16.24 -1.58
CA GLU A 70 -8.47 16.40 -2.92
C GLU A 70 -8.43 15.06 -3.65
N GLN A 71 -8.77 15.10 -4.94
CA GLN A 71 -8.75 13.91 -5.79
C GLN A 71 -7.55 13.97 -6.71
N TRP A 72 -6.67 12.98 -6.57
CA TRP A 72 -5.44 12.87 -7.34
C TRP A 72 -5.56 11.72 -8.32
N LYS A 73 -5.57 12.02 -9.62
CA LYS A 73 -5.56 10.98 -10.67
C LYS A 73 -4.35 10.06 -10.53
N ALA A 74 -3.21 10.60 -10.09
CA ALA A 74 -2.00 9.84 -9.80
C ALA A 74 -2.16 8.84 -8.65
N LEU A 75 -3.20 8.94 -7.81
CA LEU A 75 -3.49 7.93 -6.79
C LEU A 75 -4.40 6.80 -7.30
N ASN A 76 -4.81 6.79 -8.57
CA ASN A 76 -5.55 5.66 -9.14
C ASN A 76 -4.72 4.38 -9.05
N GLY A 77 -5.39 3.27 -8.74
CA GLY A 77 -4.77 1.95 -8.69
C GLY A 77 -4.07 1.56 -10.00
N ILE A 78 -3.14 0.61 -9.90
CA ILE A 78 -2.42 0.08 -11.06
C ILE A 78 -3.40 -0.40 -12.13
N ASN A 79 -3.19 0.04 -13.37
CA ASN A 79 -4.00 -0.38 -14.51
C ASN A 79 -3.63 -1.82 -14.91
N ALA A 80 -4.55 -2.76 -14.71
CA ALA A 80 -4.34 -4.16 -15.07
C ALA A 80 -4.60 -4.45 -16.57
N GLY A 81 -4.90 -3.43 -17.37
CA GLY A 81 -5.09 -3.53 -18.81
C GLY A 81 -6.19 -4.54 -19.17
N ILE A 82 -5.86 -5.51 -20.02
CA ILE A 82 -6.83 -6.54 -20.44
C ILE A 82 -7.29 -7.47 -19.29
N PHE A 83 -6.66 -7.42 -18.11
CA PHE A 83 -7.04 -8.23 -16.95
C PHE A 83 -7.97 -7.51 -15.97
N GLU A 84 -8.37 -6.26 -16.27
CA GLU A 84 -9.36 -5.52 -15.49
C GLU A 84 -10.67 -6.31 -15.34
N GLY A 85 -11.11 -6.51 -14.10
CA GLY A 85 -12.31 -7.27 -13.77
C GLY A 85 -12.17 -8.79 -13.77
N LEU A 86 -11.02 -9.35 -14.15
CA LEU A 86 -10.77 -10.79 -14.04
C LEU A 86 -10.36 -11.17 -12.62
N THR A 87 -10.66 -12.41 -12.23
CA THR A 87 -10.03 -13.06 -11.07
C THR A 87 -8.64 -13.56 -11.43
N TYR A 88 -7.77 -13.76 -10.44
CA TYR A 88 -6.46 -14.38 -10.69
C TYR A 88 -6.57 -15.79 -11.29
N ARG A 89 -7.61 -16.55 -10.94
CA ARG A 89 -7.90 -17.85 -11.54
C ARG A 89 -8.20 -17.72 -13.04
N GLU A 90 -9.08 -16.80 -13.41
CA GLU A 90 -9.39 -16.55 -14.83
C GLU A 90 -8.15 -16.08 -15.62
N VAL A 91 -7.28 -15.26 -15.02
CA VAL A 91 -6.01 -14.85 -15.66
C VAL A 91 -5.10 -16.06 -15.86
N ALA A 92 -4.96 -16.92 -14.85
CA ALA A 92 -4.12 -18.10 -14.95
C ALA A 92 -4.61 -19.12 -15.99
N GLU A 93 -5.93 -19.29 -16.11
CA GLU A 93 -6.55 -20.19 -17.09
C GLU A 93 -6.48 -19.64 -18.52
N ARG A 94 -6.75 -18.34 -18.72
CA ARG A 94 -6.83 -17.71 -20.05
C ARG A 94 -5.48 -17.21 -20.58
N TYR A 95 -4.57 -16.83 -19.68
CA TYR A 95 -3.28 -16.21 -19.99
C TYR A 95 -2.15 -16.80 -19.12
N PRO A 96 -1.88 -18.12 -19.19
CA PRO A 96 -0.92 -18.80 -18.31
C PRO A 96 0.51 -18.25 -18.43
N GLU A 97 0.94 -17.88 -19.64
CA GLU A 97 2.26 -17.30 -19.89
C GLU A 97 2.44 -15.94 -19.20
N GLU A 98 1.44 -15.07 -19.33
CA GLU A 98 1.41 -13.74 -18.71
C GLU A 98 1.36 -13.85 -17.18
N PHE A 99 0.53 -14.76 -16.66
CA PHE A 99 0.43 -15.03 -15.22
C PHE A 99 1.78 -15.47 -14.64
N ALA A 100 2.49 -16.36 -15.34
CA ALA A 100 3.82 -16.83 -14.97
C ALA A 100 4.90 -15.74 -15.13
N ALA A 101 4.86 -14.96 -16.21
CA ALA A 101 5.78 -13.86 -16.44
C ALA A 101 5.69 -12.79 -15.34
N ARG A 102 4.46 -12.47 -14.93
CA ARG A 102 4.21 -11.57 -13.80
C ARG A 102 4.83 -12.08 -12.50
N ASP A 103 4.69 -13.35 -12.19
CA ASP A 103 5.25 -13.89 -10.94
C ASP A 103 6.77 -13.97 -10.94
N ARG A 104 7.38 -14.21 -12.11
CA ARG A 104 8.85 -14.18 -12.25
C ARG A 104 9.41 -12.80 -11.91
N SER A 105 8.82 -11.75 -12.46
CA SER A 105 9.33 -10.38 -12.38
C SER A 105 8.21 -9.36 -12.17
N LYS A 106 7.55 -9.42 -11.01
CA LYS A 106 6.34 -8.62 -10.71
C LYS A 106 6.56 -7.11 -10.74
N TYR A 107 7.79 -6.65 -10.48
CA TYR A 107 8.14 -5.24 -10.53
C TYR A 107 8.16 -4.70 -11.98
N TYR A 108 8.89 -5.39 -12.87
CA TYR A 108 9.09 -4.98 -14.26
C TYR A 108 8.01 -5.46 -15.23
N TYR A 109 7.26 -6.50 -14.87
CA TYR A 109 6.19 -7.01 -15.72
C TYR A 109 5.11 -5.95 -15.90
N ARG A 110 4.83 -5.61 -17.15
CA ARG A 110 3.76 -4.68 -17.55
C ARG A 110 2.58 -5.50 -18.04
N TYR A 111 1.41 -5.27 -17.45
CA TYR A 111 0.17 -5.87 -17.98
C TYR A 111 -0.04 -5.47 -19.45
N PRO A 112 -0.53 -6.35 -20.33
CA PRO A 112 -0.88 -5.96 -21.69
C PRO A 112 -1.93 -4.85 -21.68
N SER A 113 -1.62 -3.72 -22.34
CA SER A 113 -2.42 -2.48 -22.32
C SER A 113 -2.61 -1.87 -20.91
N GLY A 114 -1.72 -2.17 -19.98
CA GLY A 114 -1.74 -1.69 -18.61
C GLY A 114 -0.38 -1.19 -18.12
N GLU A 115 -0.19 -1.23 -16.81
CA GLU A 115 1.00 -0.72 -16.11
C GLU A 115 1.83 -1.84 -15.48
N SER A 116 3.10 -1.56 -15.27
CA SER A 116 3.98 -2.28 -14.33
C SER A 116 4.09 -1.52 -13.00
N TYR A 117 4.71 -2.12 -11.98
CA TYR A 117 5.08 -1.35 -10.77
C TYR A 117 6.13 -0.28 -11.09
N HIS A 118 7.00 -0.53 -12.07
CA HIS A 118 7.95 0.47 -12.54
C HIS A 118 7.25 1.70 -13.14
N ASP A 119 6.22 1.51 -13.98
CA ASP A 119 5.41 2.61 -14.53
C ASP A 119 4.67 3.37 -13.41
N LEU A 120 4.15 2.61 -12.45
CA LEU A 120 3.47 3.18 -11.28
C LEU A 120 4.40 4.09 -10.48
N ILE A 121 5.63 3.67 -10.19
CA ILE A 121 6.62 4.50 -9.50
C ILE A 121 6.97 5.74 -10.31
N ALA A 122 7.20 5.60 -11.62
CA ALA A 122 7.57 6.73 -12.48
C ALA A 122 6.53 7.85 -12.45
N ARG A 123 5.23 7.52 -12.42
CA ARG A 123 4.15 8.53 -12.31
C ARG A 123 3.88 9.02 -10.88
N PHE A 124 4.54 8.44 -9.88
CA PHE A 124 4.40 8.84 -8.48
C PHE A 124 5.38 9.94 -8.06
N GLU A 125 6.41 10.24 -8.87
CA GLU A 125 7.38 11.29 -8.58
C GLU A 125 6.72 12.64 -8.17
N PRO A 126 5.70 13.16 -8.87
CA PRO A 126 5.02 14.38 -8.43
C PRO A 126 4.24 14.23 -7.11
N VAL A 127 3.74 13.03 -6.82
CA VAL A 127 3.00 12.74 -5.58
C VAL A 127 3.96 12.71 -4.39
N ILE A 128 5.14 12.12 -4.56
CA ILE A 128 6.17 12.05 -3.53
C ILE A 128 6.60 13.46 -3.09
N MET A 129 6.81 14.38 -4.04
CA MET A 129 7.18 15.75 -3.70
C MET A 129 6.13 16.44 -2.83
N GLU A 130 4.84 16.22 -3.10
CA GLU A 130 3.75 16.80 -2.34
C GLU A 130 3.56 16.09 -0.98
N LEU A 131 3.80 14.78 -0.91
CA LEU A 131 3.84 14.03 0.36
C LEU A 131 4.92 14.59 1.30
N GLU A 132 6.06 15.00 0.76
CA GLU A 132 7.16 15.61 1.52
C GLU A 132 6.87 17.04 1.98
N ARG A 133 5.91 17.73 1.36
CA ARG A 133 5.49 19.08 1.74
C ARG A 133 4.33 19.08 2.72
N ALA A 134 3.54 18.02 2.74
CA ALA A 134 2.35 17.93 3.57
C ALA A 134 2.69 17.82 5.08
N GLU A 135 1.82 18.40 5.91
CA GLU A 135 1.91 18.28 7.37
C GLU A 135 1.14 17.06 7.88
N ASN A 136 -0.18 17.21 8.11
CA ASN A 136 -1.07 16.12 8.49
C ASN A 136 -1.87 15.73 7.25
N LEU A 137 -1.63 14.51 6.77
CA LEU A 137 -2.23 14.03 5.53
C LEU A 137 -2.80 12.64 5.71
N LEU A 138 -4.03 12.43 5.25
CA LEU A 138 -4.63 11.11 5.09
C LEU A 138 -4.70 10.76 3.61
N VAL A 139 -4.02 9.69 3.20
CA VAL A 139 -4.05 9.17 1.84
C VAL A 139 -4.90 7.90 1.79
N ILE A 140 -6.04 7.95 1.10
CA ILE A 140 -6.93 6.82 0.86
C ILE A 140 -6.76 6.36 -0.58
N CYS A 141 -6.15 5.20 -0.77
CA CYS A 141 -5.67 4.75 -2.08
C CYS A 141 -5.92 3.25 -2.33
N HIS A 142 -5.01 2.59 -3.05
CA HIS A 142 -5.14 1.21 -3.52
C HIS A 142 -3.91 0.39 -3.11
N GLN A 143 -4.00 -0.94 -3.13
CA GLN A 143 -2.91 -1.81 -2.68
C GLN A 143 -1.56 -1.53 -3.37
N ALA A 144 -1.52 -1.46 -4.71
CA ALA A 144 -0.27 -1.22 -5.44
C ALA A 144 0.30 0.19 -5.19
N VAL A 145 -0.58 1.18 -5.02
CA VAL A 145 -0.22 2.57 -4.73
C VAL A 145 0.37 2.70 -3.34
N ALA A 146 -0.31 2.15 -2.33
CA ALA A 146 0.17 2.15 -0.95
C ALA A 146 1.54 1.49 -0.83
N ARG A 147 1.77 0.39 -1.56
CA ARG A 147 3.10 -0.25 -1.63
C ARG A 147 4.19 0.67 -2.14
N CYS A 148 3.91 1.48 -3.17
CA CYS A 148 4.88 2.43 -3.70
C CYS A 148 5.19 3.54 -2.70
N ILE A 149 4.16 4.07 -2.02
CA ILE A 149 4.33 5.08 -0.96
C ILE A 149 5.15 4.51 0.20
N LEU A 150 4.83 3.30 0.65
CA LEU A 150 5.59 2.63 1.71
C LEU A 150 7.02 2.33 1.27
N ALA A 151 7.23 1.86 0.04
CA ALA A 151 8.57 1.58 -0.45
C ALA A 151 9.47 2.82 -0.40
N TYR A 152 8.92 3.99 -0.70
CA TYR A 152 9.62 5.27 -0.57
C TYR A 152 9.97 5.58 0.89
N PHE A 153 8.98 5.61 1.79
CA PHE A 153 9.23 5.98 3.21
C PHE A 153 10.06 4.96 4.00
N LEU A 154 10.05 3.70 3.56
CA LEU A 154 10.72 2.59 4.23
C LEU A 154 12.01 2.15 3.53
N ASP A 155 12.46 2.91 2.54
CA ASP A 155 13.66 2.65 1.73
C ASP A 155 13.77 1.19 1.28
N LYS A 156 12.71 0.71 0.61
CA LYS A 156 12.64 -0.66 0.08
C LYS A 156 13.22 -0.72 -1.32
N ASP A 157 13.75 -1.88 -1.70
CA ASP A 157 14.26 -2.18 -3.04
C ASP A 157 13.13 -2.53 -4.03
N ALA A 158 13.43 -2.52 -5.32
CA ALA A 158 12.45 -2.68 -6.38
C ALA A 158 11.75 -4.04 -6.33
N GLU A 159 12.47 -5.10 -5.93
CA GLU A 159 11.92 -6.45 -5.89
C GLU A 159 10.99 -6.66 -4.70
N SER A 160 11.21 -5.93 -3.60
CA SER A 160 10.36 -6.01 -2.41
C SER A 160 9.06 -5.19 -2.53
N VAL A 161 9.02 -4.11 -3.32
CA VAL A 161 7.83 -3.24 -3.48
C VAL A 161 6.52 -4.04 -3.74
N PRO A 162 6.45 -4.97 -4.71
CA PRO A 162 5.21 -5.68 -5.03
C PRO A 162 4.76 -6.69 -3.97
N ASN A 163 5.58 -6.89 -2.93
CA ASN A 163 5.38 -7.86 -1.85
C ASN A 163 5.16 -7.21 -0.48
N ILE A 164 5.26 -5.88 -0.37
CA ILE A 164 4.88 -5.17 0.85
C ILE A 164 3.40 -5.48 1.17
N GLU A 165 3.14 -5.89 2.41
CA GLU A 165 1.79 -6.17 2.88
C GLU A 165 1.06 -4.88 3.21
N VAL A 166 -0.12 -4.71 2.61
CA VAL A 166 -1.02 -3.58 2.87
C VAL A 166 -2.43 -4.15 3.01
N PRO A 167 -2.80 -4.63 4.21
CA PRO A 167 -4.12 -5.22 4.44
C PRO A 167 -5.25 -4.21 4.19
N LEU A 168 -6.45 -4.71 3.89
CA LEU A 168 -7.66 -3.89 3.98
C LEU A 168 -7.93 -3.52 5.45
N HIS A 169 -8.70 -2.46 5.63
CA HIS A 169 -9.21 -2.00 6.92
C HIS A 169 -8.14 -1.70 7.99
N THR A 170 -6.93 -1.39 7.54
CA THR A 170 -5.78 -1.09 8.40
C THR A 170 -5.25 0.29 8.04
N VAL A 171 -5.13 1.16 9.05
CA VAL A 171 -4.48 2.46 8.90
C VAL A 171 -3.00 2.29 9.18
N ILE A 172 -2.14 2.78 8.28
CA ILE A 172 -0.70 2.80 8.45
C ILE A 172 -0.30 4.24 8.78
N LYS A 173 0.20 4.47 9.99
CA LYS A 173 0.70 5.77 10.45
C LYS A 173 2.20 5.84 10.20
N LEU A 174 2.61 6.80 9.37
CA LEU A 174 4.00 7.08 9.05
C LEU A 174 4.43 8.37 9.74
N THR A 175 5.49 8.28 10.55
CA THR A 175 6.12 9.40 11.22
C THR A 175 7.56 9.51 10.72
N PRO A 176 7.85 10.39 9.74
CA PRO A 176 9.20 10.66 9.29
C PRO A 176 10.09 11.15 10.43
N MET A 177 11.32 10.67 10.49
CA MET A 177 12.34 10.99 11.48
C MET A 177 13.65 11.40 10.79
N ALA A 178 14.63 11.92 11.54
CA ALA A 178 15.89 12.41 10.96
C ALA A 178 16.68 11.36 10.15
N TYR A 179 16.55 10.08 10.48
CA TYR A 179 17.30 8.98 9.85
C TYR A 179 16.42 7.79 9.44
N GLY A 180 15.14 8.04 9.16
CA GLY A 180 14.22 6.99 8.75
C GLY A 180 12.76 7.35 8.91
N CYS A 181 11.90 6.32 8.94
CA CYS A 181 10.47 6.48 9.18
C CYS A 181 10.00 5.47 10.21
N MET A 182 9.24 5.95 11.18
CA MET A 182 8.49 5.09 12.09
C MET A 182 7.15 4.76 11.45
N MET A 183 6.82 3.49 11.40
CA MET A 183 5.59 2.96 10.83
C MET A 183 4.78 2.25 11.92
N GLU A 184 3.49 2.55 11.98
CA GLU A 184 2.56 1.84 12.86
C GLU A 184 1.38 1.31 12.05
N SER A 185 1.12 0.01 12.12
CA SER A 185 -0.05 -0.63 11.53
C SER A 185 -1.16 -0.71 12.59
N ILE A 186 -2.31 -0.13 12.26
CA ILE A 186 -3.45 0.03 13.15
C ILE A 186 -4.67 -0.61 12.47
N PRO A 187 -4.91 -1.92 12.68
CA PRO A 187 -6.11 -2.59 12.19
C PRO A 187 -7.34 -1.98 12.90
N LEU A 188 -8.31 -1.50 12.12
CA LEU A 188 -9.61 -1.11 12.67
C LEU A 188 -10.46 -2.37 12.81
N SER A 189 -11.34 -2.43 13.82
CA SER A 189 -12.12 -3.62 14.20
C SER A 189 -13.23 -3.98 13.20
N VAL A 190 -12.88 -4.14 11.92
CA VAL A 190 -13.78 -4.44 10.80
C VAL A 190 -13.14 -5.51 9.92
N GLY A 191 -13.77 -6.68 9.82
CA GLY A 191 -13.27 -7.78 8.98
C GLY A 191 -13.20 -7.40 7.50
N ALA A 192 -12.27 -8.02 6.76
CA ALA A 192 -12.14 -7.88 5.30
C ALA A 192 -11.54 -9.14 4.69
N VAL A 193 -11.81 -9.35 3.41
CA VAL A 193 -11.13 -10.38 2.61
C VAL A 193 -9.63 -10.09 2.49
N ASN A 194 -8.82 -11.15 2.42
CA ASN A 194 -7.42 -11.02 2.08
C ASN A 194 -7.25 -10.92 0.55
N THR A 195 -6.50 -9.93 0.09
CA THR A 195 -6.16 -9.69 -1.34
C THR A 195 -4.66 -9.80 -1.60
N TYR A 196 -3.89 -10.25 -0.62
CA TYR A 196 -2.46 -10.48 -0.74
C TYR A 196 -2.19 -11.83 -1.41
N HIS A 197 -1.30 -11.82 -2.40
CA HIS A 197 -0.80 -13.03 -3.05
C HIS A 197 0.72 -13.03 -2.95
N SER A 198 1.24 -14.02 -2.23
CA SER A 198 2.68 -14.28 -2.10
C SER A 198 3.25 -14.78 -3.43
N LYS A 199 4.54 -14.52 -3.66
CA LYS A 199 5.25 -15.07 -4.82
C LYS A 199 5.31 -16.60 -4.67
N PRO A 200 4.75 -17.37 -5.62
CA PRO A 200 4.80 -18.83 -5.54
C PRO A 200 6.20 -19.36 -5.81
N LYS A 201 6.53 -20.51 -5.21
CA LYS A 201 7.82 -21.19 -5.40
C LYS A 201 8.08 -21.56 -6.86
N ASN A 202 7.03 -21.97 -7.59
CA ASN A 202 7.09 -22.31 -9.00
C ASN A 202 6.39 -21.22 -9.83
N CYS A 203 7.11 -20.60 -10.76
CA CYS A 203 6.62 -19.58 -11.69
C CYS A 203 6.54 -20.06 -13.14
N ALA A 204 6.41 -21.38 -13.36
CA ALA A 204 6.23 -21.96 -14.69
C ALA A 204 4.77 -21.75 -15.19
N PRO A 205 4.57 -21.55 -16.50
CA PRO A 205 3.23 -21.36 -17.09
C PRO A 205 2.28 -22.55 -16.92
N ASN A 206 2.82 -23.77 -16.92
CA ASN A 206 2.06 -25.01 -16.81
C ASN A 206 1.86 -25.49 -15.36
N ARG A 207 2.21 -24.68 -14.36
CA ARG A 207 2.00 -25.06 -12.97
C ARG A 207 0.51 -25.23 -12.70
N SER A 208 0.15 -26.17 -11.83
CA SER A 208 -1.21 -26.17 -11.29
C SER A 208 -1.42 -24.83 -10.61
N VAL A 209 -2.51 -24.15 -10.98
CA VAL A 209 -3.02 -23.04 -10.18
C VAL A 209 -3.47 -23.69 -8.90
N ALA A 210 -2.57 -23.83 -7.93
CA ALA A 210 -2.98 -24.15 -6.58
C ALA A 210 -4.08 -23.12 -6.27
N GLU A 211 -5.27 -23.62 -5.94
CA GLU A 211 -6.30 -22.77 -5.36
C GLU A 211 -5.63 -21.88 -4.32
N PRO A 212 -5.96 -20.57 -4.27
CA PRO A 212 -5.28 -19.61 -3.40
C PRO A 212 -5.10 -20.30 -2.07
N SER A 213 -3.85 -20.56 -1.69
CA SER A 213 -3.54 -21.55 -0.65
C SER A 213 -4.49 -21.36 0.52
N ASN A 214 -5.53 -22.21 0.57
CA ASN A 214 -6.36 -22.40 1.74
C ASN A 214 -5.44 -23.15 2.72
N GLN A 215 -4.44 -22.45 3.23
CA GLN A 215 -3.91 -22.70 4.55
C GLN A 215 -4.85 -22.08 5.59
N PHE A 216 -6.16 -22.16 5.37
CA PHE A 216 -7.15 -22.04 6.41
C PHE A 216 -8.22 -23.06 6.06
N GLY A 217 -8.30 -24.11 6.89
CA GLY A 217 -9.47 -24.96 6.93
C GLY A 217 -10.71 -24.10 7.15
N GLU A 218 -11.86 -24.67 6.77
CA GLU A 218 -13.19 -24.40 7.32
C GLU A 218 -13.29 -23.05 8.06
N LEU A 219 -13.85 -22.05 7.38
CA LEU A 219 -14.22 -20.77 7.96
C LEU A 219 -14.93 -21.00 9.30
N ASP A 220 -14.19 -20.83 10.39
CA ASP A 220 -14.74 -20.10 11.52
C ASP A 220 -15.26 -18.79 10.92
N LEU A 221 -16.58 -18.68 10.83
CA LEU A 221 -17.31 -17.44 10.57
C LEU A 221 -17.13 -16.41 11.71
N GLU A 222 -16.14 -16.62 12.57
CA GLU A 222 -15.74 -15.71 13.63
C GLU A 222 -14.87 -14.60 13.01
N PRO A 223 -15.26 -13.32 13.11
CA PRO A 223 -14.39 -12.22 12.76
C PRO A 223 -13.13 -12.31 13.63
N LYS A 224 -11.98 -12.64 13.03
CA LYS A 224 -10.69 -12.56 13.72
C LYS A 224 -10.37 -11.08 13.97
N THR A 225 -10.87 -10.56 15.07
CA THR A 225 -10.54 -9.26 15.67
C THR A 225 -9.14 -9.32 16.27
N VAL A 226 -8.11 -9.52 15.44
CA VAL A 226 -6.73 -9.33 15.89
C VAL A 226 -6.42 -7.84 15.75
N SER A 227 -6.92 -7.06 16.72
CA SER A 227 -6.64 -5.63 16.89
C SER A 227 -5.26 -5.44 17.56
N THR A 228 -4.20 -6.03 17.00
CA THR A 228 -2.85 -5.83 17.52
C THR A 228 -2.16 -4.73 16.73
N ARG A 229 -2.06 -3.54 17.34
CA ARG A 229 -1.24 -2.45 16.81
C ARG A 229 0.22 -2.90 16.81
N THR A 230 0.87 -2.77 15.66
CA THR A 230 2.28 -3.12 15.49
C THR A 230 3.05 -1.87 15.11
N GLN A 231 4.17 -1.62 15.80
CA GLN A 231 5.04 -0.49 15.53
C GLN A 231 6.42 -0.98 15.11
N ILE A 232 6.93 -0.41 14.01
CA ILE A 232 8.23 -0.75 13.41
C ILE A 232 8.99 0.53 13.07
N ILE A 233 10.26 0.60 13.45
CA ILE A 233 11.16 1.69 13.04
C ILE A 233 12.06 1.20 11.90
N TYR A 234 12.05 1.93 10.78
CA TYR A 234 12.93 1.69 9.64
C TYR A 234 13.98 2.80 9.55
N GLN A 235 15.25 2.43 9.36
CA GLN A 235 16.33 3.37 9.05
C GLN A 235 16.40 3.67 7.55
N ASN A 236 17.09 4.74 7.15
CA ASN A 236 17.41 5.11 5.75
C ASN A 236 18.25 4.06 4.97
N SER A 237 18.48 2.87 5.54
CA SER A 237 19.08 1.70 4.88
C SER A 237 18.05 0.60 4.58
N GLY A 238 16.76 0.90 4.77
CA GLY A 238 15.65 -0.06 4.66
C GLY A 238 15.55 -1.08 5.82
N THR A 239 16.47 -1.01 6.78
CA THR A 239 16.60 -1.97 7.90
C THR A 239 15.61 -1.66 9.02
N ALA A 240 14.85 -2.68 9.46
CA ALA A 240 13.97 -2.57 10.62
C ALA A 240 14.77 -2.78 11.91
N ILE A 241 14.72 -1.83 12.84
CA ILE A 241 15.57 -1.86 14.06
C ILE A 241 14.79 -2.14 15.35
N LYS A 242 13.47 -1.98 15.36
CA LYS A 242 12.64 -2.20 16.54
C LYS A 242 11.21 -2.54 16.14
N THR A 243 10.70 -3.65 16.66
CA THR A 243 9.33 -4.15 16.47
C THR A 243 8.69 -4.34 17.84
N THR A 244 7.58 -3.65 18.11
CA THR A 244 6.83 -3.78 19.37
C THR A 244 5.35 -3.96 19.07
N ASP A 245 4.73 -4.93 19.76
CA ASP A 245 3.27 -5.08 19.80
C ASP A 245 2.69 -4.34 21.02
N THR A 246 1.35 -4.26 21.09
CA THR A 246 0.61 -3.68 22.22
C THR A 246 0.88 -4.34 23.59
N SER A 247 1.62 -5.44 23.67
CA SER A 247 2.07 -6.09 24.90
C SER A 247 3.47 -5.66 25.37
N GLY A 248 4.17 -4.83 24.57
CA GLY A 248 5.51 -4.32 24.91
C GLY A 248 6.62 -5.35 24.71
N ASN A 249 6.33 -6.51 24.12
CA ASN A 249 7.33 -7.53 23.84
C ASN A 249 8.15 -7.16 22.60
N GLN A 250 9.47 -7.28 22.69
CA GLN A 250 10.36 -7.18 21.54
C GLN A 250 10.15 -8.40 20.63
N MET A 251 9.69 -8.20 19.40
CA MET A 251 9.74 -9.26 18.38
C MET A 251 11.16 -9.39 17.82
N GLN A 252 11.55 -10.62 17.43
CA GLN A 252 12.88 -10.91 16.89
C GLN A 252 13.11 -10.17 15.57
N PRO A 253 14.37 -9.74 15.27
CA PRO A 253 14.68 -9.10 14.00
C PRO A 253 14.32 -10.00 12.82
N LEU A 254 13.64 -9.44 11.81
CA LEU A 254 13.44 -10.08 10.52
C LEU A 254 14.80 -10.19 9.82
N ASP A 255 15.09 -11.36 9.23
CA ASP A 255 16.37 -11.67 8.60
C ASP A 255 16.86 -10.54 7.69
N ASN A 256 18.06 -10.03 8.00
CA ASN A 256 18.77 -9.04 7.19
C ASN A 256 19.10 -9.64 5.82
N VAL A 257 18.38 -9.22 4.78
CA VAL A 257 18.91 -9.29 3.42
C VAL A 257 19.69 -8.00 3.21
N ALA A 258 21.00 -8.12 3.00
CA ALA A 258 21.81 -6.99 2.54
C ALA A 258 21.28 -6.56 1.16
N SER A 259 20.69 -5.37 1.10
CA SER A 259 20.14 -4.82 -0.13
C SER A 259 21.16 -3.89 -0.78
N ASP A 260 21.67 -4.26 -1.95
CA ASP A 260 22.27 -3.30 -2.86
C ASP A 260 21.18 -2.32 -3.33
N THR A 261 21.37 -1.03 -3.04
CA THR A 261 20.36 0.02 -3.18
C THR A 261 20.08 0.36 -4.65
N ILE A 262 19.23 -0.43 -5.32
CA ILE A 262 18.85 -0.18 -6.73
C ILE A 262 17.70 0.82 -6.86
N LEU A 263 16.83 0.98 -5.85
CA LEU A 263 15.77 2.00 -5.89
C LEU A 263 16.28 3.43 -5.67
N ASN A 264 17.50 3.59 -5.13
CA ASN A 264 18.19 4.87 -5.19
C ASN A 264 18.25 5.37 -6.63
N ASN A 265 18.32 4.55 -7.69
CA ASN A 265 18.31 5.11 -9.05
C ASN A 265 16.92 5.46 -9.61
N SER A 266 15.84 4.87 -9.10
CA SER A 266 14.48 5.17 -9.59
C SER A 266 13.83 6.32 -8.83
N PHE A 267 14.21 6.51 -7.55
CA PHE A 267 13.85 7.69 -6.77
C PHE A 267 15.02 8.69 -6.62
N SER A 268 16.24 8.45 -7.12
CA SER A 268 17.37 9.41 -6.98
C SER A 268 17.06 10.72 -7.64
N SER A 269 16.44 10.70 -8.83
CA SER A 269 15.96 11.92 -9.49
C SER A 269 15.17 12.79 -8.51
N VAL A 270 14.28 12.15 -7.74
CA VAL A 270 13.41 12.79 -6.75
C VAL A 270 14.21 13.23 -5.53
N HIS A 271 15.01 12.34 -4.93
CA HIS A 271 15.84 12.63 -3.76
C HIS A 271 16.89 13.71 -4.03
N ASP A 272 17.56 13.69 -5.18
CA ASP A 272 18.52 14.70 -5.62
C ASP A 272 17.84 16.04 -5.89
N SER A 273 16.65 16.04 -6.50
CA SER A 273 15.86 17.26 -6.74
C SER A 273 15.39 17.91 -5.45
N LEU A 274 14.92 17.10 -4.48
CA LEU A 274 14.51 17.56 -3.16
C LEU A 274 15.71 18.04 -2.32
N THR A 275 16.85 17.36 -2.39
CA THR A 275 18.07 17.75 -1.68
C THR A 275 18.61 19.08 -2.22
N LYS A 276 18.58 19.30 -3.54
CA LYS A 276 18.94 20.58 -4.16
C LYS A 276 18.00 21.72 -3.76
N GLN A 277 16.70 21.49 -3.72
CA GLN A 277 15.74 22.50 -3.23
C GLN A 277 15.95 22.82 -1.75
N ALA A 278 16.26 21.83 -0.90
CA ALA A 278 16.56 22.07 0.51
C ALA A 278 17.86 22.87 0.71
N SER A 279 18.88 22.67 -0.14
CA SER A 279 20.09 23.50 -0.12
C SER A 279 19.86 24.92 -0.66
N ASP A 280 18.95 25.11 -1.61
CA ASP A 280 18.63 26.43 -2.20
C ASP A 280 17.75 27.29 -1.29
N VAL A 281 17.05 26.70 -0.31
CA VAL A 281 16.25 27.41 0.70
C VAL A 281 17.09 27.87 1.90
N ASN A 282 18.41 27.57 1.91
CA ASN A 282 19.30 28.01 2.98
C ASN A 282 20.57 28.72 2.49
N PRO A 283 20.47 29.92 1.87
CA PRO A 283 21.54 30.90 1.94
C PRO A 283 21.25 31.82 3.14
N THR A 284 21.83 31.52 4.30
CA THR A 284 21.97 32.52 5.37
C THR A 284 23.11 33.48 5.05
N ASN A 285 22.76 34.65 4.49
CA ASN A 285 23.16 35.99 4.95
C ASN A 285 22.65 37.08 4.02
#